data_AF-A0A3S5JUS6-F1
#
_entry.id   AF-A0A3S5JUS6-F1
#
_cell.length_a   1.000
_cell.length_b   1.000
_cell.length_c   1.000
_cell.angle_alpha   90.00
_cell.angle_beta   90.00
_cell.angle_gamma   90.00
#
_symmetry.space_group_name_H-M   'P 1'
#
loop_
_entity.id
_entity.type
_entity.pdbx_description
1 polymer ?
#
loop_
_entity_poly.entity_id
_entity_poly.type
_entity_poly.pdbx_seq_one_letter_code
_entity_poly.pdbx_strand_id
1 'polypeptide(L)' 'MAFTMAGSIGVAVWLGRKWDLSTGHEFPLGTLLGGVFGTAAAIWMVIKELSK' A
#
# COMPACT_ATOMS: atom_id res chain seq x y z
N MET A 1 15.16 -6.90 1.16
CA MET A 1 13.92 -7.08 0.37
C MET A 1 12.65 -6.93 1.22
N ALA A 2 12.52 -7.63 2.36
CA ALA A 2 11.33 -7.49 3.22
C ALA A 2 11.09 -6.04 3.71
N PHE A 3 12.15 -5.29 3.99
CA PHE A 3 12.07 -3.89 4.43
C PHE A 3 11.56 -2.93 3.35
N THR A 4 11.92 -3.16 2.08
CA THR A 4 11.41 -2.38 0.94
C THR A 4 9.95 -2.69 0.62
N MET A 5 9.50 -3.93 0.83
CA MET A 5 8.08 -4.31 0.72
C MET A 5 7.22 -3.77 1.84
N ALA A 6 7.68 -3.88 3.09
CA ALA A 6 6.98 -3.29 4.24
C ALA A 6 6.91 -1.76 4.12
N GLY A 7 7.97 -1.14 3.59
CA GLY A 7 8.01 0.28 3.28
C GLY A 7 7.00 0.69 2.20
N SER A 8 6.88 -0.06 1.10
CA SER A 8 5.94 0.27 0.02
C SER A 8 4.48 0.14 0.46
N ILE A 9 4.15 -0.89 1.23
CA ILE A 9 2.81 -1.07 1.81
C ILE A 9 2.51 0.06 2.80
N GLY A 10 3.44 0.35 3.72
CA GLY A 10 3.28 1.39 4.72
C GLY A 10 3.08 2.79 4.11
N VAL A 11 3.85 3.13 3.07
CA VAL A 11 3.72 4.42 2.37
C VAL A 11 2.38 4.53 1.63
N ALA A 12 1.94 3.46 0.95
CA ALA A 12 0.67 3.44 0.23
C ALA A 12 -0.53 3.60 1.19
N VAL A 13 -0.52 2.89 2.33
CA VAL A 13 -1.54 3.00 3.38
C VAL A 13 -1.53 4.39 4.02
N TRP A 14 -0.34 4.95 4.29
CA TRP A 14 -0.22 6.28 4.89
C TRP A 14 -0.75 7.39 3.97
N LEU A 15 -0.46 7.33 2.67
CA LEU A 15 -1.03 8.25 1.67
C LEU A 15 -2.55 8.12 1.59
N GLY A 16 -3.06 6.89 1.56
CA GLY A 16 -4.49 6.59 1.61
C GLY A 16 -5.18 7.20 2.84
N ARG A 17 -4.55 7.05 4.01
CA ARG A 17 -5.04 7.63 5.27
C ARG A 17 -5.03 9.15 5.27
N LYS A 18 -4.00 9.78 4.71
CA LYS A 18 -3.95 11.26 4.59
C LYS A 18 -5.06 11.78 3.69
N TRP A 19 -5.40 11.04 2.62
CA TRP A 19 -6.51 11.37 1.74
C TRP A 19 -7.88 11.19 2.40
N ASP A 20 -8.09 10.09 3.14
CA ASP A 20 -9.33 9.88 3.90
C ASP A 20 -9.56 10.99 4.92
N LEU A 21 -8.52 11.35 5.68
CA LEU A 21 -8.59 12.45 6.65
C LEU A 21 -8.85 13.81 5.99
N SER A 22 -8.32 14.04 4.78
CA SER A 22 -8.51 15.29 4.05
C SER A 22 -9.90 15.42 3.41
N THR A 23 -10.56 14.30 3.10
CA THR A 23 -11.87 14.28 2.44
C THR A 23 -13.03 14.17 3.43
N GLY A 24 -12.73 13.92 4.72
CA GLY A 24 -13.75 13.77 5.75
C GLY A 24 -14.61 12.52 5.59
N HIS A 25 -14.15 11.54 4.80
CA HIS A 25 -14.85 10.27 4.64
C HIS A 25 -14.86 9.52 5.98
N GLU A 26 -16.06 9.21 6.48
CA GLU A 26 -16.24 8.34 7.65
C GLU A 26 -15.77 6.91 7.36
N PHE A 27 -15.77 6.50 6.09
CA PHE A 27 -15.29 5.21 5.64
C PHE A 27 -13.88 5.34 5.05
N PRO A 28 -12.88 4.59 5.56
CA PRO A 28 -11.46 4.77 5.20
C PRO A 28 -11.10 4.09 3.86
N LEU A 29 -11.74 4.56 2.78
CA LEU A 29 -11.59 4.00 1.42
C LEU A 29 -10.16 4.13 0.90
N GLY A 30 -9.53 5.29 1.10
CA GLY A 30 -8.16 5.56 0.70
C GLY A 30 -7.17 4.64 1.38
N THR A 31 -7.33 4.43 2.69
CA THR A 31 -6.50 3.54 3.50
C THR A 31 -6.65 2.09 3.03
N LEU A 32 -7.89 1.65 2.76
CA LEU A 32 -8.18 0.31 2.23
C LEU A 32 -7.54 0.10 0.86
N LEU A 33 -7.74 1.03 -0.07
CA LEU A 33 -7.14 0.98 -1.40
C LEU A 33 -5.62 1.00 -1.32
N GLY A 34 -5.05 1.87 -0.48
CA GLY A 34 -3.61 1.94 -0.22
C GLY A 34 -3.05 0.60 0.29
N GLY A 35 -3.76 -0.08 1.17
CA GLY A 35 -3.39 -1.42 1.66
C GLY A 35 -3.43 -2.50 0.57
N VAL A 36 -4.49 -2.50 -0.24
CA VAL A 36 -4.66 -3.47 -1.35
C VAL A 36 -3.58 -3.24 -2.42
N PHE A 37 -3.39 -2.00 -2.87
CA PHE A 37 -2.37 -1.66 -3.87
C PHE A 37 -0.95 -1.88 -3.36
N GLY A 38 -0.67 -1.50 -2.11
CA GLY A 38 0.62 -1.75 -1.47
C GLY A 38 0.95 -3.24 -1.43
N THR A 39 -0.02 -4.06 -1.01
CA THR A 39 0.14 -5.52 -0.92
C THR A 39 0.34 -6.14 -2.31
N ALA A 40 -0.47 -5.74 -3.29
CA ALA A 40 -0.34 -6.22 -4.66
C ALA A 40 1.03 -5.86 -5.27
N ALA A 41 1.52 -4.64 -5.04
CA ALA A 41 2.84 -4.20 -5.49
C ALA A 41 3.98 -4.98 -4.83
N ALA A 42 3.88 -5.26 -3.54
CA ALA A 42 4.85 -6.09 -2.82
C ALA A 42 4.90 -7.53 -3.37
N ILE A 43 3.73 -8.15 -3.59
CA ILE A 43 3.62 -9.48 -4.19
C ILE A 43 4.22 -9.48 -5.61
N TRP A 44 3.91 -8.47 -6.42
CA TRP A 44 4.47 -8.37 -7.77
C TRP A 44 5.99 -8.25 -7.76
N MET A 45 6.57 -7.47 -6.85
CA MET A 45 8.02 -7.38 -6.69
C MET A 45 8.63 -8.73 -6.33
N VAL A 46 8.03 -9.48 -5.40
CA VAL A 46 8.50 -10.83 -5.03
C VAL A 46 8.47 -11.77 -6.23
N ILE A 47 7.35 -11.81 -6.95
CA ILE A 47 7.22 -12.69 -8.14
C ILE A 47 8.27 -12.34 -9.19
N LYS A 48 8.47 -11.04 -9.45
CA LYS A 48 9.46 -10.57 -10.42
C LYS A 48 10.89 -10.92 -10.00
N GLU A 49 11.18 -10.88 -8.70
CA GLU A 49 12.49 -11.23 -8.14
C GLU A 49 12.75 -12.75 -8.15
N LEU A 50 11.70 -13.57 -7.98
CA LEU A 50 11.76 -15.03 -8.10
C LEU A 50 11.77 -15.55 -9.55
N SER A 51 11.30 -14.76 -10.51
CA SER A 51 11.33 -15.09 -11.95
C SER A 51 12.68 -14.82 -12.63
N LYS A 52 13.73 -14.56 -11.83
CA LYS A 52 15.08 -14.26 -12.30
C LYS A 52 16.02 -15.41 -11.98
#